data_AF-A0A8T8S8C2-F1
#
_entry.id   AF-A0A8T8S8C2-F1
#
_cell.length_a   1.000
_cell.length_b   1.000
_cell.length_c   1.000
_cell.angle_alpha   90.00
_cell.angle_beta   90.00
_cell.angle_gamma   90.00
#
_symmetry.space_group_name_H-M   'P 1'
#
loop_
_entity.id
_entity.type
_entity.pdbx_description
1 polymer ?
#
loop_
_entity_poly.entity_id
_entity_poly.type
_entity_poly.pdbx_seq_one_letter_code
_entity_poly.pdbx_strand_id
1 'polypeptide(L)'
;MEDREPTKKRASLVILTLNKGDAPYNFGPENVAVTAKGQSFAVLTYDQLVREERKRANWRRIAGAFAAGSNSAAASNAGNSHGTFSAYGNDGSSAYGSYNSYDAGKAQAAQSQANRDNQVMMQNIRRNEQAALAALDSNMQTSTVDPGQSFGGHVSVELPKELRKVKEPTPALIVVTIGSEVHQFQTMIVPAR
;
A
#
# COMPACT_ATOMS: atom_id res chain seq x y z
N MET A 1 -13.41 13.34 3.03
CA MET A 1 -12.08 13.91 2.73
C MET A 1 -11.32 12.81 2.05
N GLU A 2 -11.11 12.96 0.74
CA GLU A 2 -10.42 11.97 -0.08
C GLU A 2 -8.96 11.96 0.38
N ASP A 3 -8.53 10.89 1.05
CA ASP A 3 -7.11 10.63 1.35
C ASP A 3 -6.40 10.41 0.01
N ARG A 4 -6.13 11.49 -0.70
CA ARG A 4 -5.20 11.50 -1.80
C ARG A 4 -3.83 11.39 -1.16
N GLU A 5 -3.31 10.17 -1.14
CA GLU A 5 -1.92 9.92 -0.78
C GLU A 5 -1.04 10.98 -1.48
N PRO A 6 -0.10 11.60 -0.76
CA PRO A 6 0.73 12.64 -1.33
C PRO A 6 1.47 12.06 -2.53
N THR A 7 1.36 12.73 -3.68
CA THR A 7 2.16 12.50 -4.89
C THR A 7 3.64 12.44 -4.51
N LYS A 8 4.20 11.26 -4.23
CA LYS A 8 5.60 11.20 -3.75
C LYS A 8 6.51 10.26 -4.51
N LYS A 9 5.99 9.32 -5.31
CA LYS A 9 6.85 8.42 -6.11
C LYS A 9 6.28 8.01 -7.47
N ARG A 10 4.97 8.07 -7.68
CA ARG A 10 4.31 7.49 -8.84
C ARG A 10 3.32 8.48 -9.45
N ALA A 11 3.28 8.51 -10.77
CA ALA A 11 2.23 9.17 -11.55
C ALA A 11 1.47 8.09 -12.33
N SER A 12 0.21 8.37 -12.66
CA SER A 12 -0.60 7.54 -13.54
C SER A 12 -0.92 8.33 -14.81
N LEU A 13 -0.73 7.68 -15.95
CA LEU A 13 -1.13 8.17 -17.26
C LEU A 13 -2.30 7.32 -17.74
N VAL A 14 -3.28 7.93 -18.40
CA VAL A 14 -4.31 7.19 -19.14
C VAL A 14 -4.00 7.36 -20.61
N ILE A 15 -3.81 6.25 -21.31
CA ILE A 15 -3.46 6.26 -22.73
C ILE A 15 -4.52 5.43 -23.46
N LEU A 16 -5.03 6.00 -24.54
CA LEU A 16 -5.97 5.36 -25.46
C LEU A 16 -5.42 5.49 -26.88
N THR A 17 -5.45 4.39 -27.61
CA THR A 17 -5.08 4.34 -29.02
C THR A 17 -6.22 3.77 -29.85
N LEU A 18 -6.27 4.15 -31.12
CA LEU A 18 -7.18 3.62 -32.14
C LEU A 18 -6.34 3.20 -33.34
N ASN A 19 -6.41 1.93 -33.73
CA ASN A 19 -5.74 1.46 -34.93
C ASN A 19 -6.51 1.91 -36.18
N LYS A 20 -6.03 2.97 -36.84
CA LYS A 20 -6.54 3.43 -38.14
C LYS A 20 -5.80 2.82 -39.34
N GLY A 21 -4.75 2.05 -39.08
CA GLY A 21 -4.02 1.34 -40.11
C GLY A 21 -4.71 0.05 -40.51
N ASP A 22 -4.05 -0.65 -41.41
CA ASP A 22 -4.47 -1.88 -42.08
C ASP A 22 -3.76 -3.13 -41.54
N ALA A 23 -2.82 -2.97 -40.59
CA ALA A 23 -2.13 -4.06 -39.90
C ALA A 23 -2.30 -3.97 -38.37
N PRO A 24 -2.34 -5.12 -37.66
CA PRO A 24 -2.37 -5.13 -36.20
C PRO A 24 -1.02 -4.70 -35.60
N TYR A 25 -1.03 -4.15 -34.38
CA TYR A 25 0.18 -3.89 -33.59
C TYR A 25 -0.02 -4.29 -32.12
N ASN A 26 1.09 -4.58 -31.43
CA ASN A 26 1.06 -4.81 -29.99
C ASN A 26 1.24 -3.47 -29.26
N PHE A 27 0.45 -3.28 -28.21
CA PHE A 27 0.49 -2.09 -27.39
C PHE A 27 0.40 -2.43 -25.91
N GLY A 28 1.30 -1.87 -25.13
CA GLY A 28 1.40 -2.06 -23.70
C GLY A 28 2.30 -1.00 -23.04
N PRO A 29 2.57 -1.15 -21.73
CA PRO A 29 3.45 -0.24 -21.00
C PRO A 29 4.85 -0.06 -21.62
N GLU A 30 5.38 -1.09 -22.29
CA GLU A 30 6.67 -1.09 -22.99
C GLU A 30 6.75 -0.07 -24.14
N ASN A 31 5.60 0.38 -24.64
CA ASN A 31 5.51 1.37 -25.71
C ASN A 31 5.58 2.81 -25.20
N VAL A 32 5.66 3.01 -23.89
CA VAL A 32 5.62 4.32 -23.23
C VAL A 32 6.99 4.62 -22.64
N ALA A 33 7.51 5.81 -22.90
CA ALA A 33 8.70 6.33 -22.24
C ALA A 33 8.38 7.71 -21.68
N VAL A 34 8.85 8.00 -20.46
CA VAL A 34 8.73 9.33 -19.87
C VAL A 34 10.11 9.78 -19.43
N THR A 35 10.47 11.01 -19.80
CA THR A 35 11.76 11.60 -19.47
C THR A 35 11.61 13.03 -18.97
N ALA A 36 12.50 13.45 -18.08
CA ALA A 36 12.62 14.84 -17.66
C ALA A 36 14.04 15.12 -17.15
N LYS A 37 14.62 16.27 -17.51
CA LYS A 37 16.02 16.64 -17.16
C LYS A 37 17.03 15.51 -17.43
N GLY A 38 16.86 14.79 -18.55
CA GLY A 38 17.73 13.66 -18.94
C GLY A 38 17.54 12.38 -18.11
N GLN A 39 16.60 12.34 -17.16
CA GLN A 39 16.27 11.15 -16.37
C GLN A 39 15.06 10.44 -16.97
N SER A 40 15.12 9.10 -17.05
CA SER A 40 14.01 8.26 -17.48
C SER A 40 13.21 7.76 -16.29
N PHE A 41 11.89 7.74 -16.43
CA PHE A 41 10.98 7.21 -15.43
C PHE A 41 10.87 5.69 -15.60
N ALA A 42 10.69 4.97 -14.51
CA ALA A 42 10.39 3.55 -14.60
C ALA A 42 8.91 3.35 -14.94
N VAL A 43 8.62 2.83 -16.12
CA VAL A 43 7.26 2.42 -16.50
C VAL A 43 7.00 1.03 -15.95
N LEU A 44 5.95 0.88 -15.16
CA LEU A 44 5.64 -0.35 -14.46
C LEU A 44 4.63 -1.19 -15.22
N THR A 45 4.99 -2.45 -15.42
CA THR A 45 4.10 -3.49 -15.96
C THR A 45 3.09 -3.93 -14.90
N TYR A 46 1.96 -4.49 -15.35
CA TYR A 46 0.96 -5.12 -14.47
C TYR A 46 1.61 -6.13 -13.49
N ASP A 47 2.49 -7.00 -13.99
CA ASP A 47 3.17 -8.00 -13.16
C ASP A 47 4.09 -7.40 -12.09
N GLN A 48 4.75 -6.28 -12.39
CA GLN A 48 5.55 -5.57 -11.39
C GLN A 48 4.63 -4.99 -10.30
N LEU A 49 3.50 -4.38 -10.69
CA LEU A 49 2.52 -3.85 -9.74
C LEU A 49 1.94 -4.96 -8.84
N VAL A 50 1.56 -6.11 -9.42
CA VAL A 50 1.04 -7.26 -8.67
C VAL A 50 2.09 -7.80 -7.70
N ARG A 51 3.35 -7.94 -8.14
CA ARG A 51 4.44 -8.40 -7.25
C ARG A 51 4.67 -7.46 -6.09
N GLU A 52 4.66 -6.15 -6.32
CA GLU A 52 4.78 -5.15 -5.26
C GLU A 52 3.63 -5.22 -4.26
N GLU A 53 2.39 -5.31 -4.73
CA GLU A 53 1.22 -5.39 -3.85
C GLU A 53 1.20 -6.68 -3.04
N ARG A 54 1.56 -7.83 -3.65
CA ARG A 54 1.74 -9.09 -2.90
C ARG A 54 2.82 -8.97 -1.83
N LYS A 55 3.94 -8.31 -2.13
CA LYS A 55 5.01 -8.08 -1.13
C LYS A 55 4.52 -7.20 0.02
N ARG A 56 3.77 -6.13 -0.28
CA ARG A 56 3.15 -5.26 0.74
C ARG A 56 2.12 -6.01 1.57
N ALA A 57 1.28 -6.83 0.94
CA ALA A 57 0.29 -7.65 1.63
C ALA A 57 0.95 -8.69 2.54
N ASN A 58 2.04 -9.34 2.09
CA ASN A 58 2.79 -10.27 2.92
C ASN A 58 3.36 -9.58 4.17
N TRP A 59 3.93 -8.38 4.01
CA TRP A 59 4.38 -7.59 5.18
C TRP A 59 3.25 -7.21 6.13
N ARG A 60 2.08 -6.81 5.60
CA ARG A 60 0.88 -6.54 6.41
C ARG A 60 0.43 -7.78 7.19
N ARG A 61 0.48 -8.97 6.59
CA ARG A 61 0.16 -10.23 7.26
C ARG A 61 1.14 -10.57 8.37
N ILE A 62 2.45 -10.38 8.13
CA ILE A 62 3.49 -10.59 9.15
C ILE A 62 3.29 -9.63 10.34
N ALA A 63 3.09 -8.34 10.06
CA ALA A 63 2.83 -7.34 11.08
C ALA A 63 1.53 -7.63 11.85
N GLY A 64 0.48 -8.05 11.14
CA GLY A 64 -0.78 -8.49 11.75
C GLY A 64 -0.61 -9.71 12.65
N ALA A 65 0.16 -10.71 12.23
CA ALA A 65 0.45 -11.88 13.06
C ALA A 65 1.22 -11.50 14.34
N PHE A 66 2.20 -10.60 14.22
CA PHE A 66 2.92 -10.06 15.37
C PHE A 66 1.98 -9.33 16.34
N ALA A 67 1.15 -8.41 15.83
CA ALA A 67 0.16 -7.69 16.62
C ALA A 67 -0.84 -8.65 17.30
N ALA A 68 -1.29 -9.70 16.59
CA ALA A 68 -2.18 -10.71 17.15
C ALA A 68 -1.54 -11.49 18.30
N GLY A 69 -0.25 -11.83 18.17
CA GLY A 69 0.53 -12.45 19.24
C GLY A 69 0.66 -11.54 20.46
N SER A 70 0.99 -10.26 20.25
CA SER A 70 1.08 -9.25 21.32
C SER A 70 -0.26 -9.04 22.04
N ASN A 71 -1.37 -8.95 21.29
CA ASN A 71 -2.71 -8.83 21.86
C ASN A 71 -3.08 -10.05 22.72
N SER A 72 -2.71 -11.25 22.27
CA SER A 72 -2.96 -12.49 23.02
C SER A 72 -2.12 -12.56 24.30
N ALA A 73 -0.87 -12.11 24.25
CA ALA A 73 -0.01 -12.03 25.43
C ALA A 73 -0.50 -10.98 26.45
N ALA A 74 -0.92 -9.80 25.98
CA ALA A 74 -1.53 -8.78 26.83
C ALA A 74 -2.83 -9.28 27.48
N ALA A 75 -3.68 -9.97 26.72
CA ALA A 75 -4.90 -10.59 27.22
C ALA A 75 -4.64 -11.67 28.27
N SER A 76 -3.60 -12.50 28.08
CA SER A 76 -3.18 -13.50 29.06
C SER A 76 -2.73 -12.88 30.39
N ASN A 77 -2.17 -11.67 30.34
CA ASN A 77 -1.77 -10.91 31.53
C ASN A 77 -2.91 -10.11 32.17
N ALA A 78 -4.05 -9.94 31.51
CA ALA A 78 -5.16 -9.12 32.02
C ALA A 78 -5.85 -9.71 33.27
N GLY A 79 -5.71 -11.02 33.50
CA GLY A 79 -6.19 -11.67 34.72
C GLY A 79 -5.24 -11.52 35.91
N ASN A 80 -3.99 -11.08 35.70
CA ASN A 80 -2.99 -10.95 36.75
C ASN A 80 -3.07 -9.57 37.41
N SER A 81 -3.25 -9.52 38.73
CA SER A 81 -3.17 -8.30 39.53
C SER A 81 -2.06 -8.45 40.57
N HIS A 82 -1.17 -7.47 40.63
CA HIS A 82 -0.06 -7.42 41.56
C HIS A 82 -0.07 -6.06 42.25
N GLY A 83 0.11 -6.02 43.56
CA GLY A 83 0.15 -4.77 44.31
C GLY A 83 0.88 -4.91 45.62
N THR A 84 1.30 -3.78 46.18
CA THR A 84 1.85 -3.70 47.53
C THR A 84 0.88 -2.93 48.42
N PHE A 85 0.78 -3.34 49.67
CA PHE A 85 0.02 -2.62 50.69
C PHE A 85 0.94 -2.25 51.84
N SER A 86 0.70 -1.07 52.42
CA SER A 86 1.28 -0.64 53.68
C SER A 86 0.16 -0.19 54.61
N ALA A 87 0.23 -0.60 55.87
CA ALA A 87 -0.70 -0.19 56.91
C ALA A 87 0.10 0.24 58.15
N TYR A 88 -0.31 1.34 58.76
CA TYR A 88 0.29 1.87 59.98
C TYR A 88 -0.74 1.83 61.11
N GLY A 89 -0.38 1.18 62.22
CA GLY A 89 -1.17 1.14 63.44
C GLY A 89 -0.93 2.38 64.31
N ASN A 90 -1.95 2.75 65.08
CA ASN A 90 -1.92 3.93 65.96
C ASN A 90 -0.98 3.74 67.17
N ASP A 91 -0.44 2.54 67.35
CA ASP A 91 0.51 2.10 68.38
C ASP A 91 1.98 2.09 67.90
N GLY A 92 2.24 2.58 66.68
CA GLY A 92 3.56 2.56 66.05
C GLY A 92 3.90 1.28 65.31
N SER A 93 2.96 0.33 65.21
CA SER A 93 3.13 -0.86 64.37
C SER A 93 3.02 -0.52 62.88
N SER A 94 3.75 -1.25 62.03
CA SER A 94 3.61 -1.13 60.57
C SER A 94 3.58 -2.52 59.94
N ALA A 95 2.73 -2.68 58.92
CA ALA A 95 2.61 -3.89 58.14
C ALA A 95 2.81 -3.53 56.67
N TYR A 96 3.67 -4.28 55.99
CA TYR A 96 3.91 -4.18 54.56
C TYR A 96 3.80 -5.56 53.93
N GLY A 97 3.20 -5.64 52.76
CA GLY A 97 3.11 -6.89 52.02
C GLY A 97 2.86 -6.65 50.54
N SER A 98 3.09 -7.69 49.75
CA SER A 98 2.67 -7.77 48.36
C SER A 98 1.54 -8.79 48.22
N TYR A 99 0.66 -8.58 47.26
CA TYR A 99 -0.34 -9.56 46.86
C TYR A 99 -0.26 -9.80 45.37
N ASN A 100 -0.45 -11.06 44.99
CA ASN A 100 -0.63 -11.50 43.62
C ASN A 100 -1.97 -12.21 43.55
N SER A 101 -2.87 -11.75 42.69
CA SER A 101 -4.20 -12.34 42.49
C SER A 101 -4.41 -12.64 41.01
N TYR A 102 -5.09 -13.75 40.74
CA TYR A 102 -5.45 -14.18 39.40
C TYR A 102 -6.97 -14.26 39.24
N ASP A 103 -7.51 -13.52 38.28
CA ASP A 103 -8.92 -13.52 37.91
C ASP A 103 -9.11 -14.25 36.56
N ALA A 104 -9.54 -15.51 36.64
CA ALA A 104 -9.77 -16.36 35.49
C ALA A 104 -10.90 -15.82 34.57
N GLY A 105 -11.91 -15.16 35.14
CA GLY A 105 -13.02 -14.58 34.37
C GLY A 105 -12.55 -13.39 33.52
N LYS A 106 -11.73 -12.51 34.10
CA LYS A 106 -11.09 -11.40 33.36
C LYS A 106 -10.13 -11.90 32.29
N ALA A 107 -9.31 -12.91 32.59
CA ALA A 107 -8.42 -13.51 31.61
C ALA A 107 -9.19 -14.12 30.43
N GLN A 108 -10.26 -14.88 30.69
CA GLN A 108 -11.09 -15.48 29.65
C GLN A 108 -11.80 -14.41 28.81
N ALA A 109 -12.37 -13.39 29.44
CA ALA A 109 -13.02 -12.27 28.74
C ALA A 109 -12.02 -11.54 27.83
N ALA A 110 -10.83 -11.21 28.35
CA ALA A 110 -9.77 -10.55 27.58
C ALA A 110 -9.29 -11.41 26.40
N GLN A 111 -9.11 -12.72 26.62
CA GLN A 111 -8.70 -13.64 25.55
C GLN A 111 -9.78 -13.76 24.47
N SER A 112 -11.05 -13.82 24.86
CA SER A 112 -12.17 -13.86 23.91
C SER A 112 -12.28 -12.58 23.06
N GLN A 113 -11.96 -11.42 23.65
CA GLN A 113 -11.92 -10.15 22.95
C GLN A 113 -10.73 -10.07 21.99
N ALA A 114 -9.53 -10.42 22.48
CA ALA A 114 -8.32 -10.45 21.66
C ALA A 114 -8.48 -11.40 20.45
N ASN A 115 -9.07 -12.57 20.63
CA ASN A 115 -9.34 -13.50 19.53
C ASN A 115 -10.27 -12.89 18.47
N ARG A 116 -11.34 -12.19 18.89
CA ARG A 116 -12.26 -11.49 17.98
C ARG A 116 -11.57 -10.36 17.24
N ASP A 117 -10.81 -9.52 17.94
CA ASP A 117 -10.09 -8.39 17.36
C ASP A 117 -9.03 -8.87 16.35
N ASN A 118 -8.31 -9.95 16.69
CA ASN A 118 -7.34 -10.57 15.80
C ASN A 118 -8.00 -11.14 14.54
N GLN A 119 -9.17 -11.78 14.65
CA GLN A 119 -9.93 -12.28 13.50
C GLN A 119 -10.38 -11.13 12.59
N VAL A 120 -10.93 -10.06 13.15
CA VAL A 120 -11.37 -8.87 12.39
C VAL A 120 -10.18 -8.21 11.69
N MET A 121 -9.06 -8.05 12.39
CA MET A 121 -7.82 -7.51 11.81
C MET A 121 -7.35 -8.35 10.62
N MET A 122 -7.28 -9.68 10.77
CA MET A 122 -6.85 -10.55 9.69
C MET A 122 -7.82 -10.55 8.50
N GLN A 123 -9.12 -10.44 8.74
CA GLN A 123 -10.12 -10.26 7.68
C GLN A 123 -9.92 -8.93 6.94
N ASN A 124 -9.66 -7.83 7.66
CA ASN A 124 -9.37 -6.52 7.07
C ASN A 124 -8.12 -6.58 6.18
N ILE A 125 -7.05 -7.24 6.63
CA ILE A 125 -5.83 -7.41 5.83
C ILE A 125 -6.14 -8.11 4.50
N ARG A 126 -6.93 -9.19 4.53
CA ARG A 126 -7.31 -9.93 3.31
C ARG A 126 -8.20 -9.10 2.38
N ARG A 127 -9.21 -8.41 2.92
CA ARG A 127 -10.09 -7.53 2.14
C ARG A 127 -9.30 -6.42 1.45
N ASN A 128 -8.40 -5.77 2.18
CA ASN A 128 -7.57 -4.70 1.65
C ASN A 128 -6.60 -5.19 0.57
N GLU A 129 -6.10 -6.42 0.70
CA GLU A 129 -5.28 -7.05 -0.35
C GLU A 129 -6.09 -7.34 -1.62
N GLN A 130 -7.29 -7.92 -1.49
CA GLN A 130 -8.16 -8.20 -2.63
C GLN A 130 -8.56 -6.91 -3.35
N ALA A 131 -8.95 -5.88 -2.60
CA ALA A 131 -9.29 -4.57 -3.16
C ALA A 131 -8.09 -3.93 -3.88
N ALA A 132 -6.89 -4.01 -3.29
CA ALA A 132 -5.67 -3.49 -3.91
C ALA A 132 -5.35 -4.21 -5.23
N LEU A 133 -5.46 -5.54 -5.28
CA LEU A 133 -5.24 -6.31 -6.50
C LEU A 133 -6.31 -6.03 -7.56
N ALA A 134 -7.58 -5.92 -7.17
CA ALA A 134 -8.66 -5.56 -8.09
C ALA A 134 -8.47 -4.16 -8.69
N ALA A 135 -7.95 -3.21 -7.90
CA ALA A 135 -7.62 -1.87 -8.41
C ALA A 135 -6.48 -1.89 -9.44
N LEU A 136 -5.65 -2.94 -9.49
CA LEU A 136 -4.61 -3.06 -10.50
C LEU A 136 -5.14 -3.50 -11.87
N ASP A 137 -6.35 -4.07 -11.93
CA ASP A 137 -6.95 -4.58 -13.17
C ASP A 137 -7.18 -3.50 -14.23
N SER A 138 -7.30 -2.24 -13.82
CA SER A 138 -7.38 -1.10 -14.72
C SER A 138 -6.03 -0.70 -15.34
N ASN A 139 -4.92 -1.29 -14.89
CA ASN A 139 -3.61 -1.06 -15.49
C ASN A 139 -3.49 -1.82 -16.80
N MET A 140 -2.92 -1.14 -17.78
CA MET A 140 -2.72 -1.66 -19.13
C MET A 140 -1.82 -2.91 -19.10
N GLN A 141 -2.29 -3.94 -19.79
CA GLN A 141 -1.49 -5.12 -20.15
C GLN A 141 -1.18 -5.06 -21.64
N THR A 142 -0.10 -5.71 -22.06
CA THR A 142 0.22 -5.82 -23.49
C THR A 142 -0.89 -6.57 -24.21
N SER A 143 -1.49 -5.95 -25.23
CA SER A 143 -2.50 -6.55 -26.08
C SER A 143 -2.22 -6.24 -27.55
N THR A 144 -2.70 -7.10 -28.44
CA THR A 144 -2.76 -6.82 -29.87
C THR A 144 -3.97 -5.95 -30.17
N VAL A 145 -3.78 -4.92 -30.99
CA VAL A 145 -4.81 -3.97 -31.42
C VAL A 145 -5.04 -4.16 -32.92
N ASP A 146 -6.14 -4.80 -33.28
CA ASP A 146 -6.52 -5.05 -34.67
C ASP A 146 -6.97 -3.77 -35.40
N PRO A 147 -6.91 -3.74 -36.74
CA PRO A 147 -7.46 -2.64 -37.54
C PRO A 147 -8.88 -2.25 -37.13
N GLY A 148 -9.11 -0.96 -36.92
CA GLY A 148 -10.40 -0.40 -36.49
C GLY A 148 -10.72 -0.55 -35.00
N GLN A 149 -9.89 -1.26 -34.22
CA GLN A 149 -10.09 -1.41 -32.78
C GLN A 149 -9.37 -0.32 -31.98
N SER A 150 -9.91 -0.02 -30.80
CA SER A 150 -9.26 0.82 -29.80
C SER A 150 -8.81 -0.01 -28.61
N PHE A 151 -7.72 0.43 -27.99
CA PHE A 151 -7.19 -0.20 -26.79
C PHE A 151 -6.53 0.86 -25.91
N GLY A 152 -6.56 0.67 -24.60
CA GLY A 152 -6.07 1.66 -23.66
C GLY A 152 -6.18 1.20 -22.21
N GLY A 153 -5.63 2.02 -21.31
CA GLY A 153 -5.63 1.72 -19.88
C GLY A 153 -4.71 2.66 -19.10
N HIS A 154 -4.58 2.37 -17.80
CA HIS A 154 -3.69 3.11 -16.93
C HIS A 154 -2.24 2.62 -17.06
N VAL A 155 -1.31 3.55 -17.16
CA VAL A 155 0.14 3.29 -17.11
C VAL A 155 0.70 3.95 -15.88
N SER A 156 1.30 3.13 -15.01
CA SER A 156 1.94 3.60 -13.78
C SER A 156 3.41 3.91 -14.05
N VAL A 157 3.86 5.12 -13.74
CA VAL A 157 5.26 5.54 -13.91
C VAL A 157 5.86 6.02 -12.60
N GLU A 158 7.08 5.58 -12.29
CA GLU A 158 7.80 6.04 -11.11
C GLU A 158 8.73 7.20 -11.43
N LEU A 159 8.62 8.25 -10.62
CA LEU A 159 9.47 9.42 -10.67
C LEU A 159 10.88 9.05 -10.17
N PRO A 160 11.94 9.39 -10.92
CA PRO A 160 13.33 9.38 -10.45
C PRO A 160 13.47 10.19 -9.15
N LYS A 161 14.39 9.78 -8.27
CA LYS A 161 14.53 10.39 -6.93
C LYS A 161 14.83 11.89 -7.00
N GLU A 162 15.61 12.27 -8.00
CA GLU A 162 16.06 13.61 -8.33
C GLU A 162 14.87 14.53 -8.68
N LEU A 163 13.82 13.95 -9.26
CA LEU A 163 12.63 14.67 -9.72
C LEU A 163 11.49 14.70 -8.70
N ARG A 164 11.59 13.94 -7.58
CA ARG A 164 10.56 13.93 -6.52
C ARG A 164 10.52 15.20 -5.68
N LYS A 165 11.57 16.00 -5.71
CA LYS A 165 11.75 17.20 -4.86
C LYS A 165 11.95 18.47 -5.69
N VAL A 166 11.42 18.49 -6.92
CA VAL A 166 11.48 19.70 -7.74
C VAL A 166 10.78 20.85 -7.01
N LYS A 167 11.47 21.99 -6.93
CA LYS A 167 10.93 23.22 -6.31
C LYS A 167 10.20 24.09 -7.31
N GLU A 168 10.45 23.86 -8.60
CA GLU A 168 9.87 24.59 -9.71
C GLU A 168 9.29 23.61 -10.72
N PRO A 169 8.23 24.02 -11.45
CA PRO A 169 7.70 23.24 -12.56
C PRO A 169 8.82 22.80 -13.51
N THR A 170 8.96 21.49 -13.70
CA THR A 170 10.02 20.91 -14.53
C THR A 170 9.41 20.25 -15.77
N PRO A 171 9.81 20.63 -17.00
CA PRO A 171 9.32 20.00 -18.22
C PRO A 171 9.63 18.51 -18.28
N ALA A 172 8.64 17.73 -18.73
CA ALA A 172 8.73 16.31 -18.99
C ALA A 172 8.19 15.99 -20.38
N LEU A 173 8.77 14.98 -21.02
CA LEU A 173 8.38 14.46 -22.32
C LEU A 173 7.85 13.05 -22.15
N ILE A 174 6.64 12.82 -22.62
CA ILE A 174 6.04 11.49 -22.77
C ILE A 174 6.16 11.12 -24.24
N VAL A 175 6.72 9.95 -24.51
CA VAL A 175 6.84 9.37 -25.84
C VAL A 175 6.03 8.08 -25.87
N VAL A 176 5.15 7.94 -26.86
CA VAL A 176 4.32 6.75 -27.07
C VAL A 176 4.59 6.23 -28.47
N THR A 177 5.03 4.98 -28.59
CA THR A 177 5.35 4.35 -29.87
C THR A 177 4.24 3.39 -30.27
N ILE A 178 3.60 3.62 -31.42
CA ILE A 178 2.45 2.85 -31.91
C ILE A 178 2.81 2.29 -33.29
N GLY A 179 3.05 0.98 -33.37
CA GLY A 179 3.61 0.40 -34.59
C GLY A 179 4.95 1.06 -34.94
N SER A 180 5.01 1.75 -36.09
CA SER A 180 6.16 2.54 -36.52
C SER A 180 6.06 4.05 -36.21
N GLU A 181 4.93 4.50 -35.68
CA GLU A 181 4.68 5.92 -35.38
C GLU A 181 5.15 6.28 -33.97
N VAL A 182 5.66 7.50 -33.81
CA VAL A 182 6.12 8.03 -32.52
C VAL A 182 5.33 9.30 -32.21
N HIS A 183 4.59 9.28 -31.10
CA HIS A 183 3.84 10.42 -30.59
C HIS A 183 4.53 11.02 -29.38
N GLN A 184 4.63 12.34 -29.35
CA GLN A 184 5.32 13.07 -28.28
C GLN A 184 4.36 14.06 -27.61
N PHE A 185 4.31 14.02 -26.28
CA PHE A 185 3.48 14.90 -25.47
C PHE A 185 4.35 15.60 -24.42
N GLN A 186 4.28 16.91 -24.39
CA GLN A 186 4.95 17.71 -23.37
C GLN A 186 4.05 17.90 -22.16
N THR A 187 4.62 17.80 -20.97
CA THR A 187 3.93 18.03 -19.70
C THR A 187 4.88 18.65 -18.68
N MET A 188 4.37 18.99 -17.50
CA MET A 188 5.14 19.60 -16.42
C MET A 188 5.02 18.76 -15.15
N ILE A 189 6.15 18.47 -14.53
CA ILE A 189 6.22 17.97 -13.16
C ILE A 189 6.07 19.18 -12.25
N VAL A 190 4.95 19.26 -11.53
CA VAL A 190 4.70 20.33 -10.57
C VAL A 190 5.20 19.94 -9.17
N PRO A 191 5.72 20.89 -8.39
CA PRO A 191 6.08 20.65 -7.00
C PRO A 191 4.86 20.13 -6.20
N ALA A 192 5.10 19.16 -5.33
CA ALA A 192 4.10 18.75 -4.35
C ALA A 192 3.82 19.94 -3.41
N ARG A 193 2.54 20.28 -3.23
CA ARG A 193 2.10 21.28 -2.25
C ARG A 193 2.28 20.78 -0.83
#